data_AF-A0A935ALN1-F1
#
_entry.id   AF-A0A935ALN1-F1
#
_cell.length_a   1.000
_cell.length_b   1.000
_cell.length_c   1.000
_cell.angle_alpha   90.00
_cell.angle_beta   90.00
_cell.angle_gamma   90.00
#
_symmetry.space_group_name_H-M   'P 1'
#
loop_
_entity.id
_entity.type
_entity.pdbx_description
1 polymer ?
#
loop_
_entity_poly.entity_id
_entity_poly.type
_entity_poly.pdbx_seq_one_letter_code
_entity_poly.pdbx_strand_id
1 'polypeptide(L)'
;MTSAITVRHPEFDFAELDRHWLAGSRLATAYGNAGHVFIPLGEQFFIDAVRRFRGRVTDDDQRDDIRAFIGQEAVHARAHRAIWQRLRADGVPVDGYADWIALVRRAERFVPGPLQLSITAALEHYTAAFGTAFIAEELGSVVPDEMARLLEWHGLEEIEHRSVAFDLLQLVDDSYALRVAGFVLGTGLLMVVPTVGTVWFAIADRSPREQRRHGLGEMSARFARRMGRHVAAYLARSFHPANVRD
;
A
#
# COMPACT_ATOMS: atom_id res chain seq x y z
N MET A 1 8.47 20.58 14.75
CA MET A 1 7.07 20.36 15.11
C MET A 1 6.55 19.29 14.18
N THR A 2 6.67 18.02 14.58
CA THR A 2 5.99 16.91 13.90
C THR A 2 4.49 17.13 14.09
N SER A 3 3.74 17.14 12.98
CA SER A 3 2.28 17.20 13.04
C SER A 3 1.80 15.91 13.69
N ALA A 4 1.00 16.00 14.76
CA ALA A 4 0.47 14.82 15.43
C ALA A 4 -0.38 13.98 14.45
N ILE A 5 -0.04 12.70 14.30
CA ILE A 5 -0.80 11.75 13.47
C ILE A 5 -2.19 11.58 14.10
N THR A 6 -3.24 11.84 13.31
CA THR A 6 -4.62 11.78 13.79
C THR A 6 -5.35 10.64 13.11
N VAL A 7 -5.96 9.74 13.89
CA VAL A 7 -6.77 8.64 13.34
C VAL A 7 -8.11 9.18 12.87
N ARG A 8 -8.34 9.16 11.55
CA ARG A 8 -9.58 9.62 10.93
C ARG A 8 -10.46 8.41 10.55
N HIS A 9 -11.76 8.61 10.49
CA HIS A 9 -12.74 7.55 10.18
C HIS A 9 -13.67 7.96 9.03
N PRO A 10 -13.15 8.16 7.80
CA PRO A 10 -14.03 8.37 6.67
C PRO A 10 -14.84 7.11 6.37
N GLU A 11 -16.04 7.34 5.85
CA GLU A 11 -16.90 6.30 5.26
C GLU A 11 -16.81 6.40 3.74
N PHE A 12 -16.96 5.28 3.04
CA PHE A 12 -16.93 5.21 1.58
C PHE A 12 -18.05 4.32 1.06
N ASP A 13 -18.69 4.70 -0.05
CA ASP A 13 -19.77 3.94 -0.68
C ASP A 13 -19.44 3.56 -2.13
N PHE A 14 -19.28 2.26 -2.37
CA PHE A 14 -18.95 1.70 -3.69
C PHE A 14 -20.15 1.01 -4.36
N ALA A 15 -21.38 1.23 -3.89
CA ALA A 15 -22.59 0.62 -4.44
C ALA A 15 -22.82 0.94 -5.92
N GLU A 16 -22.27 2.04 -6.44
CA GLU A 16 -22.38 2.45 -7.85
C GLU A 16 -21.07 2.38 -8.65
N LEU A 17 -19.97 1.93 -8.04
CA LEU A 17 -18.65 1.81 -8.68
C LEU A 17 -18.67 0.85 -9.90
N ASP A 18 -18.43 1.35 -11.11
CA ASP A 18 -18.41 0.52 -12.33
C ASP A 18 -17.44 -0.67 -12.24
N ARG A 19 -17.80 -1.80 -12.88
CA ARG A 19 -17.00 -3.03 -12.92
C ARG A 19 -15.59 -2.78 -13.47
N HIS A 20 -15.45 -1.88 -14.43
CA HIS A 20 -14.19 -1.45 -15.05
C HIS A 20 -13.87 0.01 -14.70
N TRP A 21 -14.02 0.36 -13.41
CA TRP A 21 -13.87 1.72 -12.89
C TRP A 21 -12.58 2.45 -13.29
N LEU A 22 -11.46 1.75 -13.50
CA LEU A 22 -10.20 2.40 -13.85
C LEU A 22 -10.10 2.63 -15.36
N ALA A 23 -10.43 3.84 -15.80
CA ALA A 23 -10.41 4.29 -17.20
C ALA A 23 -11.23 3.42 -18.18
N GLY A 24 -12.20 2.64 -17.70
CA GLY A 24 -12.91 1.64 -18.51
C GLY A 24 -12.02 0.45 -18.91
N SER A 25 -10.86 0.29 -18.29
CA SER A 25 -9.88 -0.73 -18.64
C SER A 25 -10.02 -1.95 -17.73
N ARG A 26 -10.34 -3.09 -18.32
CA ARG A 26 -10.40 -4.38 -17.61
C ARG A 26 -9.10 -4.71 -16.90
N LEU A 27 -7.95 -4.56 -17.57
CA LEU A 27 -6.65 -4.94 -16.97
C LEU A 27 -6.22 -3.96 -15.88
N ALA A 28 -6.43 -2.66 -16.11
CA ALA A 28 -6.10 -1.66 -15.09
C ALA A 28 -6.99 -1.84 -13.86
N THR A 29 -8.28 -2.06 -14.05
CA THR A 29 -9.23 -2.34 -12.97
C THR A 29 -8.88 -3.63 -12.23
N ALA A 30 -8.48 -4.70 -12.93
CA ALA A 30 -8.01 -5.92 -12.29
C ALA A 30 -6.78 -5.67 -11.39
N TYR A 31 -5.85 -4.82 -11.82
CA TYR A 31 -4.71 -4.41 -11.00
C TYR A 31 -5.12 -3.60 -9.77
N GLY A 32 -5.99 -2.59 -9.95
CA GLY A 32 -6.53 -1.80 -8.83
C GLY A 32 -7.28 -2.68 -7.82
N ASN A 33 -8.16 -3.56 -8.29
CA ASN A 33 -8.88 -4.52 -7.45
C ASN A 33 -7.93 -5.45 -6.71
N ALA A 34 -6.86 -5.94 -7.35
CA ALA A 34 -5.83 -6.74 -6.69
C ALA A 34 -5.14 -5.97 -5.57
N GLY A 35 -4.89 -4.67 -5.77
CA GLY A 35 -4.42 -3.75 -4.74
C GLY A 35 -5.38 -3.65 -3.55
N HIS A 36 -6.67 -3.39 -3.79
CA HIS A 36 -7.65 -3.27 -2.70
C HIS A 36 -7.86 -4.56 -1.90
N VAL A 37 -7.53 -5.73 -2.47
CA VAL A 37 -7.50 -6.98 -1.70
C VAL A 37 -6.17 -7.16 -0.98
N PHE A 38 -5.05 -6.86 -1.61
CA PHE A 38 -3.71 -7.02 -1.04
C PHE A 38 -3.44 -6.09 0.16
N ILE A 39 -3.78 -4.81 0.04
CA ILE A 39 -3.45 -3.75 1.00
C ILE A 39 -3.93 -4.10 2.42
N PRO A 40 -5.21 -4.44 2.68
CA PRO A 40 -5.69 -4.78 4.03
C PRO A 40 -4.98 -5.94 4.72
N LEU A 41 -4.40 -6.87 3.94
CA LEU A 41 -3.65 -7.99 4.48
C LEU A 41 -2.18 -7.60 4.74
N GLY A 42 -1.63 -6.70 3.92
CA GLY A 42 -0.32 -6.08 4.11
C GLY A 42 -0.26 -5.15 5.32
N GLU A 43 -1.25 -4.27 5.48
CA GLU A 43 -1.38 -3.36 6.64
C GLU A 43 -1.46 -4.14 7.96
N GLN A 44 -2.18 -5.27 7.96
CA GLN A 44 -2.17 -6.17 9.12
C GLN A 44 -0.77 -6.73 9.40
N PHE A 45 0.01 -7.06 8.37
CA PHE A 45 1.42 -7.44 8.52
C PHE A 45 2.27 -6.28 9.07
N PHE A 46 2.03 -5.04 8.65
CA PHE A 46 2.71 -3.85 9.16
C PHE A 46 2.44 -3.66 10.66
N ILE A 47 1.16 -3.71 11.03
CA ILE A 47 0.72 -3.67 12.42
C ILE A 47 1.41 -4.75 13.26
N ASP A 48 1.44 -6.01 12.77
CA ASP A 48 2.03 -7.13 13.49
C ASP A 48 3.55 -6.93 13.70
N ALA A 49 4.27 -6.47 12.66
CA ALA A 49 5.70 -6.19 12.71
C ALA A 49 6.04 -5.03 13.67
N VAL A 50 5.32 -3.92 13.60
CA VAL A 50 5.52 -2.76 14.48
C VAL A 50 5.16 -3.10 15.93
N ARG A 51 4.04 -3.79 16.17
CA ARG A 51 3.61 -4.20 17.51
C ARG A 51 4.63 -5.11 18.19
N ARG A 52 5.34 -5.94 17.44
CA ARG A 52 6.40 -6.82 17.97
C ARG A 52 7.52 -6.04 18.65
N PHE A 53 7.86 -4.87 18.14
CA PHE A 53 9.01 -4.09 18.60
C PHE A 53 8.67 -2.80 19.33
N ARG A 54 7.39 -2.40 19.41
CA ARG A 54 6.95 -1.19 20.12
C ARG A 54 7.50 -1.04 21.55
N GLY A 55 7.77 -2.16 22.25
CA GLY A 55 8.33 -2.16 23.60
C GLY A 55 9.78 -1.69 23.68
N ARG A 56 10.49 -1.58 22.55
CA ARG A 56 11.84 -1.01 22.46
C ARG A 56 11.85 0.51 22.58
N VAL A 57 10.71 1.17 22.37
CA VAL A 57 10.61 2.63 22.34
C VAL A 57 10.45 3.18 23.75
N THR A 58 11.31 4.14 24.10
CA THR A 58 11.26 4.87 25.37
C THR A 58 10.75 6.29 25.23
N ASP A 59 10.88 6.88 24.06
CA ASP A 59 10.39 8.22 23.73
C ASP A 59 8.86 8.23 23.63
N ASP A 60 8.21 9.20 24.28
CA ASP A 60 6.75 9.25 24.36
C ASP A 60 6.12 9.71 23.04
N ASP A 61 6.75 10.61 22.30
CA ASP A 61 6.28 11.06 20.98
C ASP A 61 6.29 9.87 19.99
N GLN A 62 7.39 9.11 19.92
CA GLN A 62 7.47 7.93 19.06
C GLN A 62 6.50 6.82 19.47
N ARG A 63 6.16 6.70 20.76
CA ARG A 63 5.11 5.78 21.22
C ARG A 63 3.74 6.21 20.73
N ASP A 64 3.46 7.50 20.73
CA ASP A 64 2.21 8.06 20.23
C ASP A 64 2.11 7.90 18.71
N ASP A 65 3.18 8.14 17.97
CA ASP A 65 3.24 7.88 16.54
C ASP A 65 2.98 6.40 16.21
N ILE A 66 3.58 5.46 16.96
CA ILE A 66 3.30 4.03 16.79
C ILE A 66 1.84 3.68 17.11
N ARG A 67 1.25 4.29 18.14
CA ARG A 67 -0.17 4.06 18.48
C ARG A 67 -1.08 4.58 17.37
N ALA A 68 -0.79 5.77 16.86
CA ALA A 68 -1.55 6.41 15.79
C ALA A 68 -1.40 5.66 14.46
N PHE A 69 -0.18 5.25 14.10
CA PHE A 69 0.12 4.35 12.99
C PHE A 69 -0.79 3.12 13.02
N ILE A 70 -0.77 2.36 14.12
CA ILE A 70 -1.61 1.15 14.29
C ILE A 70 -3.11 1.48 14.13
N GLY A 71 -3.53 2.67 14.55
CA GLY A 71 -4.90 3.15 14.43
C GLY A 71 -5.29 3.43 12.98
N GLN A 72 -4.48 4.22 12.25
CA GLN A 72 -4.72 4.55 10.84
C GLN A 72 -4.72 3.30 9.95
N GLU A 73 -3.72 2.44 10.08
CA GLU A 73 -3.61 1.18 9.34
C GLU A 73 -4.86 0.29 9.50
N ALA A 74 -5.41 0.20 10.72
CA ALA A 74 -6.63 -0.55 10.97
C ALA A 74 -7.86 0.08 10.29
N VAL A 75 -7.87 1.41 10.13
CA VAL A 75 -8.91 2.15 9.42
C VAL A 75 -8.74 2.01 7.90
N HIS A 76 -7.52 2.11 7.37
CA HIS A 76 -7.22 1.85 5.95
C HIS A 76 -7.69 0.46 5.55
N ALA A 77 -7.38 -0.55 6.36
CA ALA A 77 -7.76 -1.93 6.11
C ALA A 77 -9.28 -2.13 6.06
N ARG A 78 -10.03 -1.34 6.83
CA ARG A 78 -11.49 -1.34 6.80
C ARG A 78 -12.02 -0.64 5.54
N ALA A 79 -11.46 0.51 5.19
CA ALA A 79 -11.86 1.28 4.01
C ALA A 79 -11.66 0.49 2.71
N HIS A 80 -10.49 -0.11 2.53
CA HIS A 80 -10.20 -0.97 1.38
C HIS A 80 -11.13 -2.21 1.32
N ARG A 81 -11.50 -2.79 2.46
CA ARG A 81 -12.47 -3.90 2.53
C ARG A 81 -13.89 -3.50 2.15
N ALA A 82 -14.28 -2.22 2.24
CA ALA A 82 -15.61 -1.77 1.83
C ALA A 82 -15.87 -2.06 0.34
N ILE A 83 -14.83 -1.97 -0.49
CA ILE A 83 -14.90 -2.25 -1.93
C ILE A 83 -15.20 -3.74 -2.21
N TRP A 84 -14.79 -4.65 -1.31
CA TRP A 84 -14.87 -6.10 -1.56
C TRP A 84 -16.31 -6.57 -1.76
N GLN A 85 -17.28 -5.95 -1.08
CA GLN A 85 -18.70 -6.29 -1.26
C GLN A 85 -19.15 -6.01 -2.69
N ARG A 86 -18.76 -4.86 -3.24
CA ARG A 86 -19.03 -4.52 -4.64
C ARG A 86 -18.35 -5.49 -5.60
N LEU A 87 -17.06 -5.77 -5.38
CA LEU A 87 -16.32 -6.71 -6.24
C LEU A 87 -16.95 -8.11 -6.24
N ARG A 88 -17.40 -8.60 -5.09
CA ARG A 88 -18.14 -9.88 -5.00
C ARG A 88 -19.46 -9.82 -5.76
N ALA A 89 -20.21 -8.73 -5.66
CA ALA A 89 -21.46 -8.53 -6.40
C ALA A 89 -21.22 -8.55 -7.93
N ASP A 90 -20.08 -8.03 -8.39
CA ASP A 90 -19.65 -8.10 -9.79
C ASP A 90 -19.09 -9.48 -10.19
N GLY A 91 -19.07 -10.45 -9.28
CA GLY A 91 -18.56 -11.80 -9.51
C GLY A 91 -17.03 -11.90 -9.55
N VAL A 92 -16.30 -10.89 -9.06
CA VAL A 92 -14.84 -10.95 -8.92
C VAL A 92 -14.50 -11.94 -7.79
N PRO A 93 -13.59 -12.92 -8.01
CA PRO A 93 -13.29 -13.97 -7.03
C PRO A 93 -12.32 -13.46 -5.94
N VAL A 94 -12.76 -12.45 -5.18
CA VAL A 94 -11.98 -11.78 -4.13
C VAL A 94 -11.50 -12.75 -3.05
N ASP A 95 -12.39 -13.60 -2.55
CA ASP A 95 -12.11 -14.46 -1.40
C ASP A 95 -10.99 -15.47 -1.70
N GLY A 96 -10.99 -16.06 -2.90
CA GLY A 96 -9.93 -16.98 -3.31
C GLY A 96 -8.55 -16.34 -3.39
N TYR A 97 -8.48 -15.08 -3.84
CA TYR A 97 -7.22 -14.33 -3.85
C TYR A 97 -6.79 -13.92 -2.43
N ALA A 98 -7.74 -13.49 -1.58
CA ALA A 98 -7.46 -13.18 -0.17
C ALA A 98 -6.96 -14.42 0.60
N ASP A 99 -7.54 -15.60 0.39
CA ASP A 99 -7.09 -16.86 0.98
C ASP A 99 -5.69 -17.25 0.51
N TRP A 100 -5.37 -17.01 -0.77
CA TRP A 100 -4.01 -17.22 -1.29
C TRP A 100 -3.00 -16.28 -0.63
N ILE A 101 -3.32 -14.99 -0.46
CA ILE A 101 -2.46 -14.06 0.27
C ILE A 101 -2.31 -14.52 1.72
N ALA A 102 -3.39 -14.94 2.39
CA ALA A 102 -3.32 -15.48 3.75
C ALA A 102 -2.39 -16.71 3.85
N LEU A 103 -2.34 -17.55 2.82
CA LEU A 103 -1.36 -18.64 2.72
C LEU A 103 0.08 -18.13 2.61
N VAL A 104 0.33 -17.11 1.76
CA VAL A 104 1.66 -16.45 1.66
C VAL A 104 2.06 -15.89 3.02
N ARG A 105 1.13 -15.24 3.73
CA ARG A 105 1.36 -14.70 5.07
C ARG A 105 1.74 -15.76 6.11
N ARG A 106 1.32 -17.02 5.96
CA ARG A 106 1.79 -18.10 6.85
C ARG A 106 3.30 -18.32 6.79
N ALA A 107 3.96 -17.90 5.71
CA ALA A 107 5.42 -17.96 5.59
C ALA A 107 6.13 -16.92 6.48
N GLU A 108 5.45 -15.85 6.90
CA GLU A 108 5.99 -14.79 7.77
C GLU A 108 6.59 -15.36 9.06
N ARG A 109 6.03 -16.45 9.61
CA ARG A 109 6.54 -17.10 10.83
C ARG A 109 7.98 -17.62 10.71
N PHE A 110 8.47 -17.81 9.50
CA PHE A 110 9.83 -18.25 9.21
C PHE A 110 10.78 -17.08 8.90
N VAL A 111 10.25 -15.87 8.75
CA VAL A 111 11.01 -14.65 8.50
C VAL A 111 11.44 -14.05 9.84
N PRO A 112 12.72 -13.71 10.06
CA PRO A 112 13.16 -13.05 11.28
C PRO A 112 12.43 -11.72 11.53
N GLY A 113 12.08 -11.43 12.79
CA GLY A 113 11.34 -10.22 13.15
C GLY A 113 11.93 -8.90 12.63
N PRO A 114 13.25 -8.63 12.79
CA PRO A 114 13.86 -7.41 12.25
C PRO A 114 13.75 -7.33 10.72
N LEU A 115 13.79 -8.46 10.02
CA LEU A 115 13.59 -8.49 8.56
C LEU A 115 12.13 -8.21 8.19
N GLN A 116 11.16 -8.70 8.96
CA GLN A 116 9.75 -8.32 8.78
C GLN A 116 9.55 -6.81 8.93
N LEU A 117 10.11 -6.21 9.98
CA LEU A 117 10.05 -4.76 10.20
C LEU A 117 10.76 -3.98 9.07
N SER A 118 11.88 -4.50 8.56
CA SER A 118 12.58 -3.93 7.40
C SER A 118 11.75 -4.01 6.11
N ILE A 119 11.01 -5.10 5.90
CA ILE A 119 10.03 -5.23 4.81
C ILE A 119 8.90 -4.21 4.99
N THR A 120 8.36 -4.05 6.20
CA THR A 120 7.36 -3.02 6.51
C THR A 120 7.88 -1.63 6.17
N ALA A 121 9.04 -1.22 6.67
CA ALA A 121 9.62 0.09 6.38
C ALA A 121 9.83 0.35 4.87
N ALA A 122 10.14 -0.69 4.10
CA ALA A 122 10.24 -0.60 2.65
C ALA A 122 8.88 -0.43 1.97
N LEU A 123 7.86 -1.17 2.40
CA LEU A 123 6.52 -1.10 1.84
C LEU A 123 5.83 0.23 2.19
N GLU A 124 5.99 0.74 3.41
CA GLU A 124 5.60 2.08 3.84
C GLU A 124 6.19 3.18 2.95
N HIS A 125 7.47 3.04 2.59
CA HIS A 125 8.10 3.98 1.67
C HIS A 125 7.47 3.93 0.27
N TYR A 126 7.03 2.75 -0.19
CA TYR A 126 6.32 2.62 -1.46
C TYR A 126 4.90 3.17 -1.40
N THR A 127 4.14 2.89 -0.34
CA THR A 127 2.77 3.39 -0.17
C THR A 127 2.74 4.90 -0.05
N ALA A 128 3.67 5.51 0.72
CA ALA A 128 3.86 6.95 0.76
C ALA A 128 4.22 7.52 -0.63
N ALA A 129 5.14 6.87 -1.36
CA ALA A 129 5.50 7.29 -2.71
C ALA A 129 4.32 7.21 -3.70
N PHE A 130 3.48 6.18 -3.59
CA PHE A 130 2.27 6.03 -4.37
C PHE A 130 1.23 7.08 -4.01
N GLY A 131 1.02 7.34 -2.71
CA GLY A 131 0.13 8.38 -2.22
C GLY A 131 0.47 9.72 -2.84
N THR A 132 1.74 10.11 -2.80
CA THR A 132 2.16 11.36 -3.45
C THR A 132 1.99 11.33 -4.97
N ALA A 133 2.25 10.20 -5.62
CA ALA A 133 2.05 10.07 -7.06
C ALA A 133 0.57 10.25 -7.45
N PHE A 134 -0.35 9.65 -6.69
CA PHE A 134 -1.79 9.74 -6.94
C PHE A 134 -2.30 11.17 -6.74
N ILE A 135 -1.87 11.85 -5.69
CA ILE A 135 -2.22 13.26 -5.44
C ILE A 135 -1.71 14.16 -6.58
N ALA A 136 -0.51 13.90 -7.09
CA ALA A 136 0.10 14.72 -8.14
C ALA A 136 -0.48 14.49 -9.55
N GLU A 137 -1.09 13.33 -9.83
CA GLU A 137 -1.59 12.96 -11.16
C GLU A 137 -3.06 13.36 -11.41
N GLU A 138 -3.74 14.01 -10.44
CA GLU A 138 -5.14 14.47 -10.54
C GLU A 138 -6.08 13.41 -11.14
N LEU A 139 -6.33 12.34 -10.37
CA LEU A 139 -6.95 11.09 -10.84
C LEU A 139 -8.36 11.21 -11.44
N GLY A 140 -9.06 12.34 -11.27
CA GLY A 140 -10.48 12.52 -11.60
C GLY A 140 -10.86 12.27 -13.07
N SER A 141 -9.90 12.25 -14.00
CA SER A 141 -10.18 11.91 -15.41
C SER A 141 -10.20 10.40 -15.71
N VAL A 142 -9.67 9.57 -14.80
CA VAL A 142 -9.53 8.11 -15.01
C VAL A 142 -10.05 7.26 -13.85
N VAL A 143 -10.31 7.87 -12.69
CA VAL A 143 -10.85 7.21 -11.48
C VAL A 143 -12.16 7.91 -11.07
N PRO A 144 -13.23 7.17 -10.73
CA PRO A 144 -14.46 7.76 -10.19
C PRO A 144 -14.22 8.48 -8.86
N ASP A 145 -14.95 9.56 -8.60
CA ASP A 145 -14.74 10.48 -7.48
C ASP A 145 -14.59 9.78 -6.12
N GLU A 146 -15.44 8.81 -5.81
CA GLU A 146 -15.40 8.12 -4.52
C GLU A 146 -14.14 7.25 -4.35
N MET A 147 -13.67 6.64 -5.44
CA MET A 147 -12.43 5.88 -5.44
C MET A 147 -11.22 6.81 -5.35
N ALA A 148 -11.24 7.95 -6.06
CA ALA A 148 -10.20 8.97 -5.95
C ALA A 148 -10.11 9.49 -4.49
N ARG A 149 -11.25 9.75 -3.85
CA ARG A 149 -11.33 10.17 -2.45
C ARG A 149 -10.68 9.16 -1.49
N LEU A 150 -10.89 7.87 -1.70
CA LEU A 150 -10.22 6.82 -0.91
C LEU A 150 -8.71 6.83 -1.14
N LEU A 151 -8.25 6.87 -2.39
CA LEU A 151 -6.83 6.82 -2.73
C LEU A 151 -6.07 8.06 -2.25
N GLU A 152 -6.67 9.24 -2.35
CA GLU A 152 -6.11 10.50 -1.86
C GLU A 152 -6.05 10.55 -0.33
N TRP A 153 -7.14 10.17 0.36
CA TRP A 153 -7.15 10.12 1.82
C TRP A 153 -6.11 9.14 2.36
N HIS A 154 -6.09 7.92 1.81
CA HIS A 154 -5.12 6.91 2.20
C HIS A 154 -3.70 7.40 1.92
N GLY A 155 -3.42 7.86 0.70
CA GLY A 155 -2.12 8.38 0.32
C GLY A 155 -1.62 9.56 1.16
N LEU A 156 -2.51 10.43 1.62
CA LEU A 156 -2.16 11.51 2.55
C LEU A 156 -1.74 10.97 3.92
N GLU A 157 -2.46 9.99 4.46
CA GLU A 157 -2.10 9.36 5.74
C GLU A 157 -0.78 8.59 5.63
N GLU A 158 -0.56 7.86 4.52
CA GLU A 158 0.72 7.20 4.20
C GLU A 158 1.94 8.14 4.26
N ILE A 159 1.75 9.43 3.94
CA ILE A 159 2.82 10.44 4.05
C ILE A 159 3.05 10.87 5.51
N GLU A 160 2.02 10.86 6.36
CA GLU A 160 2.10 11.26 7.78
C GLU A 160 3.01 10.31 8.58
N HIS A 161 2.86 9.00 8.37
CA HIS A 161 3.56 7.95 9.13
C HIS A 161 4.74 7.28 8.40
N ARG A 162 5.16 7.77 7.22
CA ARG A 162 6.26 7.22 6.39
C ARG A 162 7.59 6.92 7.10
N SER A 163 7.86 7.53 8.26
CA SER A 163 9.07 7.25 9.04
C SER A 163 8.87 6.28 10.20
N VAL A 164 7.63 6.00 10.64
CA VAL A 164 7.37 5.25 11.89
C VAL A 164 8.02 3.86 11.87
N ALA A 165 7.79 3.07 10.83
CA ALA A 165 8.40 1.74 10.71
C ALA A 165 9.92 1.81 10.54
N PHE A 166 10.43 2.83 9.84
CA PHE A 166 11.86 3.03 9.61
C PHE A 166 12.59 3.43 10.89
N ASP A 167 12.04 4.38 11.66
CA ASP A 167 12.61 4.88 12.89
C ASP A 167 12.63 3.75 13.95
N LEU A 168 11.57 2.94 13.99
CA LEU A 168 11.54 1.73 14.82
C LEU A 168 12.58 0.70 14.35
N LEU A 169 12.79 0.53 13.04
CA LEU A 169 13.84 -0.35 12.51
C LEU A 169 15.22 0.12 12.99
N GLN A 170 15.53 1.43 12.93
CA GLN A 170 16.82 1.96 13.40
C GLN A 170 17.07 1.68 14.88
N LEU A 171 16.03 1.63 15.72
CA LEU A 171 16.16 1.25 17.13
C LEU A 171 16.36 -0.25 17.34
N VAL A 172 15.83 -1.08 16.45
CA VAL A 172 15.90 -2.54 16.54
C VAL A 172 17.21 -3.06 15.96
N ASP A 173 17.58 -2.58 14.77
CA ASP A 173 18.75 -2.97 13.99
C ASP A 173 19.01 -1.92 12.88
N ASP A 174 20.10 -1.16 13.00
CA ASP A 174 20.51 -0.10 12.06
C ASP A 174 21.33 -0.64 10.85
N SER A 175 21.43 -1.96 10.69
CA SER A 175 22.18 -2.58 9.62
C SER A 175 21.66 -2.19 8.24
N TYR A 176 22.52 -1.52 7.47
CA TYR A 176 22.25 -1.21 6.06
C TYR A 176 21.96 -2.49 5.25
N ALA A 177 22.61 -3.61 5.55
CA ALA A 177 22.36 -4.87 4.86
C ALA A 177 20.96 -5.41 5.15
N LEU A 178 20.50 -5.35 6.41
CA LEU A 178 19.15 -5.73 6.79
C LEU A 178 18.11 -4.83 6.11
N ARG A 179 18.36 -3.51 6.08
CA ARG A 179 17.51 -2.54 5.40
C ARG A 179 17.35 -2.85 3.92
N VAL A 180 18.46 -3.10 3.22
CA VAL A 180 18.43 -3.43 1.79
C VAL A 180 17.80 -4.81 1.55
N ALA A 181 18.03 -5.80 2.42
CA ALA A 181 17.39 -7.10 2.30
C ALA A 181 15.86 -7.00 2.41
N GLY A 182 15.36 -6.25 3.40
CA GLY A 182 13.92 -6.00 3.54
C GLY A 182 13.35 -5.22 2.36
N PHE A 183 14.10 -4.25 1.84
CA PHE A 183 13.72 -3.54 0.61
C PHE A 183 13.56 -4.46 -0.59
N VAL A 184 14.56 -5.29 -0.88
CA VAL A 184 14.51 -6.23 -2.02
C VAL A 184 13.33 -7.20 -1.88
N LEU A 185 13.10 -7.75 -0.69
CA LEU A 185 11.98 -8.65 -0.44
C LEU A 185 10.63 -7.92 -0.53
N GLY A 186 10.52 -6.72 0.04
CA GLY A 186 9.34 -5.87 -0.04
C GLY A 186 8.99 -5.50 -1.48
N THR A 187 9.96 -5.05 -2.28
CA THR A 187 9.79 -4.82 -3.72
C THR A 187 9.33 -6.08 -4.43
N GLY A 188 9.92 -7.23 -4.13
CA GLY A 188 9.52 -8.51 -4.70
C GLY A 188 8.05 -8.85 -4.40
N LEU A 189 7.64 -8.71 -3.14
CA LEU A 189 6.24 -8.92 -2.71
C LEU A 189 5.28 -7.95 -3.40
N LEU A 190 5.63 -6.67 -3.44
CA LEU A 190 4.83 -5.61 -4.06
C LEU A 190 4.66 -5.80 -5.57
N MET A 191 5.63 -6.42 -6.25
CA MET A 191 5.51 -6.74 -7.67
C MET A 191 4.75 -8.05 -7.91
N VAL A 192 5.06 -9.10 -7.14
CA VAL A 192 4.52 -10.44 -7.37
C VAL A 192 3.06 -10.56 -6.95
N VAL A 193 2.72 -10.11 -5.73
CA VAL A 193 1.38 -10.36 -5.15
C VAL A 193 0.29 -9.67 -5.96
N PRO A 194 0.34 -8.34 -6.22
CA PRO A 194 -0.64 -7.67 -7.08
C PRO A 194 -0.67 -8.22 -8.51
N THR A 195 0.46 -8.66 -9.07
CA THR A 195 0.49 -9.28 -10.41
C THR A 195 -0.27 -10.60 -10.43
N VAL A 196 -0.09 -11.46 -9.42
CA VAL A 196 -0.86 -12.69 -9.27
C VAL A 196 -2.36 -12.37 -9.18
N GLY A 197 -2.75 -11.41 -8.34
CA GLY A 197 -4.15 -10.97 -8.23
C GLY A 197 -4.71 -10.41 -9.55
N THR A 198 -3.91 -9.63 -10.26
CA THR A 198 -4.27 -9.06 -11.57
C THR A 198 -4.56 -10.17 -12.57
N VAL A 199 -3.67 -11.17 -12.69
CA VAL A 199 -3.87 -12.33 -13.56
C VAL A 199 -5.08 -13.14 -13.10
N TRP A 200 -5.24 -13.35 -11.80
CA TRP A 200 -6.35 -14.08 -11.20
C TRP A 200 -7.71 -13.46 -11.60
N PHE A 201 -7.86 -12.15 -11.42
CA PHE A 201 -9.08 -11.42 -11.77
C PHE A 201 -9.24 -11.28 -13.28
N ALA A 202 -8.16 -11.07 -14.03
CA ALA A 202 -8.20 -11.00 -15.47
C ALA A 202 -8.64 -12.33 -16.10
N ILE A 203 -8.23 -13.49 -15.58
CA ILE A 203 -8.68 -14.80 -16.09
C ILE A 203 -10.17 -15.03 -15.77
N ALA A 204 -10.61 -14.61 -14.58
CA ALA A 204 -12.00 -14.76 -14.16
C ALA A 204 -12.98 -13.86 -14.93
N ASP A 205 -12.52 -12.69 -15.41
CA ASP A 205 -13.38 -11.75 -16.12
C ASP A 205 -13.72 -12.24 -17.54
N ARG A 206 -15.01 -12.47 -17.81
CA ARG A 206 -15.54 -12.92 -19.11
C ARG A 206 -16.14 -11.78 -19.94
N SER A 207 -16.03 -10.53 -19.49
CA SER A 207 -16.54 -9.39 -20.25
C SER A 207 -15.89 -9.32 -21.65
N PRO A 208 -16.60 -8.78 -22.66
CA PRO A 208 -15.99 -8.41 -23.94
C PRO A 208 -14.74 -7.58 -23.73
N ARG A 209 -13.75 -7.71 -24.63
CA ARG A 209 -12.52 -6.91 -24.59
C ARG A 209 -12.87 -5.47 -24.96
N GLU A 210 -13.23 -4.65 -23.97
CA GLU A 210 -13.32 -3.21 -24.18
C GLU A 210 -11.94 -2.59 -23.95
N GLN A 211 -11.53 -1.71 -24.87
CA GLN A 211 -10.21 -1.08 -24.84
C GLN A 211 -10.36 0.43 -24.90
N ARG A 212 -10.71 1.05 -23.76
CA ARG A 212 -10.42 2.47 -23.53
C ARG A 212 -9.09 2.57 -22.78
N ARG A 213 -8.18 3.37 -23.34
CA ARG A 213 -6.78 3.55 -22.89
C ARG A 213 -6.38 5.02 -22.78
N HIS A 214 -7.35 5.94 -22.80
CA HIS A 214 -7.04 7.37 -22.75
C HIS A 214 -6.29 7.69 -21.43
N GLY A 215 -5.18 8.42 -21.52
CA GLY A 215 -4.42 8.92 -20.37
C GLY A 215 -3.47 7.95 -19.65
N LEU A 216 -3.67 6.62 -19.74
CA LEU A 216 -2.87 5.65 -18.95
C LEU A 216 -1.38 5.60 -19.34
N GLY A 217 -1.04 5.84 -20.61
CA GLY A 217 0.34 5.75 -21.10
C GLY A 217 1.27 6.81 -20.50
N GLU A 218 0.87 8.07 -20.57
CA GLU A 218 1.67 9.20 -20.05
C GLU A 218 1.78 9.17 -18.52
N MET A 219 0.66 8.85 -17.85
CA MET A 219 0.59 8.63 -16.41
C MET A 219 1.59 7.55 -15.98
N SER A 220 1.67 6.43 -16.70
CA SER A 220 2.61 5.34 -16.40
C SER A 220 4.08 5.75 -16.49
N ALA A 221 4.45 6.61 -17.45
CA ALA A 221 5.83 7.06 -17.65
C ALA A 221 6.25 8.08 -16.57
N ARG A 222 5.35 8.97 -16.14
CA ARG A 222 5.61 9.88 -15.01
C ARG A 222 5.73 9.11 -13.71
N PHE A 223 4.79 8.20 -13.46
CA PHE A 223 4.80 7.31 -12.31
C PHE A 223 6.10 6.51 -12.20
N ALA A 224 6.54 5.85 -13.28
CA ALA A 224 7.77 5.06 -13.30
C ALA A 224 9.01 5.90 -12.98
N ARG A 225 9.12 7.12 -13.54
CA ARG A 225 10.22 8.04 -13.21
C ARG A 225 10.19 8.48 -11.75
N ARG A 226 9.01 8.76 -11.19
CA ARG A 226 8.86 9.09 -9.77
C ARG A 226 9.32 7.93 -8.91
N MET A 227 8.81 6.72 -9.15
CA MET A 227 9.21 5.52 -8.40
C MET A 227 10.72 5.24 -8.48
N GLY A 228 11.34 5.43 -9.65
CA GLY A 228 12.79 5.30 -9.80
C GLY A 228 13.58 6.22 -8.86
N ARG A 229 13.11 7.45 -8.63
CA ARG A 229 13.72 8.38 -7.65
C ARG A 229 13.55 7.89 -6.21
N HIS A 230 12.37 7.38 -5.84
CA HIS A 230 12.13 6.83 -4.50
C HIS A 230 12.97 5.58 -4.24
N VAL A 231 13.16 4.70 -5.23
CA VAL A 231 14.05 3.54 -5.13
C VAL A 231 15.50 3.98 -4.92
N ALA A 232 15.98 4.92 -5.74
CA ALA A 232 17.35 5.44 -5.61
C ALA A 232 17.58 6.11 -4.25
N ALA A 233 16.59 6.85 -3.74
CA ALA A 233 16.64 7.48 -2.43
C ALA A 233 16.75 6.43 -1.31
N TYR A 234 15.90 5.40 -1.29
CA TYR A 234 15.90 4.37 -0.23
C TYR A 234 17.24 3.62 -0.14
N LEU A 235 17.87 3.37 -1.29
CA LEU A 235 19.16 2.69 -1.37
C LEU A 235 20.35 3.59 -0.97
N ALA A 236 20.18 4.91 -0.82
CA ALA A 236 21.25 5.77 -0.33
C ALA A 236 21.56 5.47 1.14
N ARG A 237 22.84 5.38 1.53
CA ARG A 237 23.21 5.10 2.94
C ARG A 237 22.68 6.15 3.92
N SER A 238 22.66 7.41 3.52
CA SER A 238 22.13 8.55 4.30
C SER A 238 20.61 8.68 4.27
N PHE A 239 19.90 7.69 3.71
CA PHE A 239 18.45 7.73 3.58
C PHE A 239 17.74 7.84 4.93
N HIS A 240 16.71 8.68 4.96
CA HIS A 240 15.68 8.74 5.98
C HIS A 240 14.35 9.13 5.30
N PRO A 241 13.22 8.46 5.55
CA PRO A 241 11.95 8.74 4.86
C PRO A 241 11.49 10.20 5.00
N ALA A 242 11.67 10.79 6.18
CA ALA A 242 11.34 12.20 6.44
C ALA A 242 12.09 13.21 5.54
N ASN A 243 13.20 12.83 4.91
CA ASN A 243 14.00 13.70 4.05
C ASN A 243 13.65 13.57 2.56
N VAL A 244 12.76 12.64 2.20
CA VAL A 244 12.34 12.47 0.81
C VAL A 244 11.45 13.65 0.44
N ARG A 245 11.95 14.49 -0.47
CA ARG A 245 11.19 15.61 -1.03
C ARG A 245 10.41 15.12 -2.24
N ASP A 246 9.13 15.40 -2.18
CA ASP A 246 8.12 14.99 -3.15
C ASP A 246 7.97 15.92 -4.35
#